data_AF-A0A8J4FHH5-F1
#
_entry.id   AF-A0A8J4FHH5-F1
#
_cell.length_a   1.000
_cell.length_b   1.000
_cell.length_c   1.000
_cell.angle_alpha   90.00
_cell.angle_beta   90.00
_cell.angle_gamma   90.00
#
_symmetry.space_group_name_H-M   'P 1'
#
loop_
_entity.id
_entity.type
_entity.pdbx_description
1 polymer ?
#
loop_
_entity_poly.entity_id
_entity_poly.type
_entity_poly.pdbx_seq_one_letter_code
_entity_poly.pdbx_strand_id
1 'polypeptide(L)'
;FAIAALALAWAACVNSQEYNAEDYDAAFGEQTGIFPAFPYRDCATKIGAYRFSPVAKQYPGGKYCFIIKVQSQNCTNSCCSADLNKIEFNVSDSCIIQPAPEVKATINGIYTRVGPAFAYPVNGRNGSAILRLTQLGLNLTTAADAEVCLTLKTNRLGKGCATLEQLCVPPPGAPRGVCTVALYDTVCQCCPVSTSQNLVPYLEQPPSPQPPSPPLPPSPSPPPPPPPSPPPPRPPPPPPPP
;
A
#
# COMPACT_ATOMS: atom_id res chain seq x y z
N PHE A 1 64.09 2.55 -4.38
CA PHE A 1 63.13 3.30 -3.54
C PHE A 1 62.13 4.02 -4.44
N ALA A 2 60.88 3.58 -4.46
CA ALA A 2 59.74 4.33 -4.95
C ALA A 2 58.49 3.71 -4.30
N ILE A 3 57.83 4.44 -3.40
CA ILE A 3 56.62 3.97 -2.73
C ILE A 3 55.42 4.53 -3.50
N ALA A 4 54.65 3.65 -4.13
CA ALA A 4 53.38 4.03 -4.75
C ALA A 4 52.28 4.07 -3.69
N ALA A 5 51.71 5.24 -3.43
CA ALA A 5 50.58 5.38 -2.53
C ALA A 5 49.29 4.92 -3.24
N LEU A 6 48.67 3.84 -2.78
CA LEU A 6 47.30 3.49 -3.20
C LEU A 6 46.30 4.40 -2.48
N ALA A 7 45.53 5.15 -3.26
CA ALA A 7 44.32 5.79 -2.77
C ALA A 7 43.17 4.78 -2.74
N LEU A 8 42.69 4.43 -1.55
CA LEU A 8 41.50 3.60 -1.35
C LEU A 8 40.23 4.42 -1.62
N ALA A 9 39.69 4.33 -2.83
CA ALA A 9 38.34 4.79 -3.14
C ALA A 9 37.33 3.71 -2.71
N TRP A 10 36.50 4.02 -1.72
CA TRP A 10 35.47 3.11 -1.22
C TRP A 10 34.23 3.17 -2.12
N ALA A 11 34.15 2.26 -3.10
CA ALA A 11 32.94 2.03 -3.88
C ALA A 11 32.10 0.92 -3.21
N ALA A 12 30.82 1.20 -2.93
CA ALA A 12 29.89 0.21 -2.43
C ALA A 12 29.49 -0.82 -3.52
N CYS A 13 29.09 -2.02 -3.08
CA CYS A 13 28.63 -3.19 -3.86
C CYS A 13 29.70 -4.25 -4.24
N VAL A 14 30.40 -4.79 -3.23
CA VAL A 14 31.25 -6.01 -3.29
C VAL A 14 31.21 -6.65 -1.89
N ASN A 15 30.81 -7.90 -1.60
CA ASN A 15 30.21 -9.03 -2.35
C ASN A 15 28.83 -9.38 -1.69
N SER A 16 28.06 -10.46 -1.95
CA SER A 16 28.25 -11.66 -2.78
C SER A 16 26.94 -12.17 -3.39
N GLN A 17 26.74 -11.96 -4.69
CA GLN A 17 26.38 -13.01 -5.65
C GLN A 17 26.88 -12.56 -7.03
N GLU A 18 27.20 -13.54 -7.85
CA GLU A 18 27.90 -13.43 -9.13
C GLU A 18 27.57 -12.18 -9.98
N TYR A 19 28.64 -11.58 -10.49
CA TYR A 19 28.63 -10.62 -11.59
C TYR A 19 27.72 -11.10 -12.72
N ASN A 20 26.61 -10.40 -12.93
CA ASN A 20 26.15 -10.04 -14.26
C ASN A 20 25.51 -8.65 -14.18
N ALA A 21 26.23 -7.65 -14.69
CA ALA A 21 25.75 -6.27 -14.82
C ALA A 21 24.75 -6.10 -15.98
N GLU A 22 23.96 -7.14 -16.24
CA GLU A 22 22.99 -7.27 -17.34
C GLU A 22 21.53 -7.32 -16.83
N ASP A 23 21.29 -7.54 -15.51
CA ASP A 23 19.95 -7.67 -14.88
C ASP A 23 19.10 -6.37 -14.88
N TYR A 24 19.60 -5.28 -15.47
CA TYR A 24 18.84 -4.02 -15.56
C TYR A 24 18.15 -3.78 -16.90
N ASP A 25 18.57 -4.40 -18.00
CA ASP A 25 17.88 -4.35 -19.31
C ASP A 25 18.10 -5.65 -20.12
N ALA A 26 17.72 -6.81 -19.56
CA ALA A 26 17.56 -8.03 -20.34
C ALA A 26 16.47 -7.82 -21.41
N ALA A 27 16.87 -7.75 -22.69
CA ALA A 27 15.97 -7.53 -23.81
C ALA A 27 15.00 -8.71 -23.97
N PHE A 28 13.79 -8.58 -23.40
CA PHE A 28 12.77 -9.64 -23.38
C PHE A 28 13.32 -11.01 -22.90
N GLY A 29 14.13 -10.98 -21.83
CA GLY A 29 14.70 -12.19 -21.24
C GLY A 29 13.61 -13.17 -20.75
N GLU A 30 13.88 -14.46 -20.90
CA GLU A 30 13.00 -15.53 -20.43
C GLU A 30 12.88 -15.48 -18.89
N GLN A 31 11.65 -15.53 -18.37
CA GLN A 31 11.41 -15.38 -16.93
C GLN A 31 11.61 -16.73 -16.23
N THR A 32 12.60 -16.81 -15.34
CA THR A 32 13.10 -18.04 -14.74
C THR A 32 12.15 -18.69 -13.72
N GLY A 33 11.21 -17.94 -13.15
CA GLY A 33 10.26 -18.42 -12.14
C GLY A 33 10.84 -18.67 -10.75
N ILE A 34 12.14 -18.41 -10.51
CA ILE A 34 12.82 -18.70 -9.24
C ILE A 34 12.13 -18.02 -8.04
N PHE A 35 11.60 -16.82 -8.24
CA PHE A 35 10.78 -16.11 -7.26
C PHE A 35 9.36 -15.96 -7.83
N PRO A 36 8.44 -16.92 -7.61
CA PRO A 36 7.15 -16.98 -8.32
C PRO A 36 6.10 -15.96 -7.84
N ALA A 37 6.42 -15.18 -6.81
CA ALA A 37 5.57 -14.15 -6.21
C ALA A 37 6.30 -12.81 -6.15
N PHE A 38 5.54 -11.72 -6.34
CA PHE A 38 6.03 -10.35 -6.15
C PHE A 38 6.59 -10.18 -4.72
N PRO A 39 7.79 -9.59 -4.51
CA PRO A 39 8.55 -8.73 -5.42
C PRO A 39 9.48 -9.40 -6.45
N TYR A 40 9.36 -10.71 -6.69
CA TYR A 40 10.14 -11.41 -7.72
C TYR A 40 11.67 -11.33 -7.50
N ARG A 41 12.12 -11.26 -6.24
CA ARG A 41 13.53 -11.16 -5.80
C ARG A 41 13.69 -11.68 -4.37
N ASP A 42 14.89 -12.14 -4.01
CA ASP A 42 15.27 -12.39 -2.61
C ASP A 42 15.59 -11.06 -1.91
N CYS A 43 14.78 -10.69 -0.92
CA CYS A 43 14.92 -9.44 -0.16
C CYS A 43 13.97 -9.43 1.06
N ALA A 44 14.19 -8.50 2.00
CA ALA A 44 13.38 -8.37 3.22
C ALA A 44 11.99 -7.76 2.93
N THR A 45 11.02 -8.62 2.59
CA THR A 45 9.68 -8.25 2.09
C THR A 45 8.70 -7.62 3.08
N LYS A 46 8.94 -7.73 4.40
CA LYS A 46 7.94 -7.38 5.44
C LYS A 46 8.41 -6.40 6.51
N ILE A 47 9.69 -6.05 6.55
CA ILE A 47 10.26 -5.24 7.63
C ILE A 47 11.12 -4.13 7.02
N GLY A 48 10.67 -2.89 7.15
CA GLY A 48 11.38 -1.70 6.68
C GLY A 48 10.59 -0.42 6.97
N ALA A 49 11.23 0.73 6.78
CA ALA A 49 10.66 2.02 7.18
C ALA A 49 9.49 2.51 6.33
N TYR A 50 9.39 2.10 5.06
CA TYR A 50 8.48 2.69 4.08
C TYR A 50 7.27 1.81 3.78
N ARG A 51 6.10 2.44 3.65
CA ARG A 51 4.89 1.86 3.07
C ARG A 51 4.09 2.92 2.32
N PHE A 52 3.25 2.54 1.37
CA PHE A 52 2.19 3.44 0.91
C PHE A 52 1.04 3.51 1.94
N SER A 53 0.35 4.65 1.93
CA SER A 53 -1.01 4.78 2.46
C SER A 53 -1.93 3.74 1.82
N PRO A 54 -2.85 3.11 2.57
CA PRO A 54 -3.78 2.12 2.03
C PRO A 54 -4.73 2.70 0.98
N VAL A 55 -4.84 4.03 0.90
CA VAL A 55 -5.66 4.78 -0.04
C VAL A 55 -4.78 5.56 -1.02
N ALA A 56 -5.06 5.37 -2.30
CA ALA A 56 -4.65 6.23 -3.41
C ALA A 56 -5.78 7.21 -3.78
N LYS A 57 -5.40 8.44 -4.14
CA LYS A 57 -6.32 9.47 -4.63
C LYS A 57 -6.37 9.45 -6.16
N GLN A 58 -7.56 9.43 -6.74
CA GLN A 58 -7.77 9.65 -8.16
C GLN A 58 -8.03 11.13 -8.47
N TYR A 59 -7.42 11.61 -9.56
CA TYR A 59 -7.60 12.94 -10.12
C TYR A 59 -7.97 12.83 -11.62
N PRO A 60 -8.57 13.88 -12.22
CA PRO A 60 -8.84 13.93 -13.65
C PRO A 60 -7.59 13.69 -14.51
N GLY A 61 -7.79 13.17 -15.74
CA GLY A 61 -6.70 12.93 -16.69
C GLY A 61 -5.86 11.67 -16.42
N GLY A 62 -6.40 10.70 -15.68
CA GLY A 62 -5.71 9.41 -15.41
C GLY A 62 -4.61 9.51 -14.35
N LYS A 63 -4.67 10.53 -13.48
CA LYS A 63 -3.66 10.75 -12.43
C LYS A 63 -4.08 10.07 -11.12
N TYR A 64 -3.22 9.23 -10.58
CA TYR A 64 -3.41 8.47 -9.34
C TYR A 64 -2.24 8.73 -8.39
N CYS A 65 -2.52 9.18 -7.17
CA CYS A 65 -1.49 9.58 -6.20
C CYS A 65 -1.52 8.75 -4.92
N PHE A 66 -0.34 8.33 -4.49
CA PHE A 66 -0.07 7.51 -3.33
C PHE A 66 0.78 8.33 -2.34
N ILE A 67 0.46 8.29 -1.05
CA ILE A 67 1.28 8.95 -0.01
C ILE A 67 2.24 7.92 0.58
N ILE A 68 3.54 8.22 0.59
CA ILE A 68 4.51 7.41 1.34
C ILE A 68 4.38 7.75 2.83
N LYS A 69 4.25 6.71 3.65
CA LYS A 69 4.31 6.79 5.11
C LYS A 69 5.63 6.16 5.58
N VAL A 70 6.32 6.87 6.46
CA VAL A 70 7.56 6.43 7.10
C VAL A 70 7.25 6.01 8.54
N GLN A 71 7.68 4.82 8.93
CA GLN A 71 7.58 4.31 10.30
C GLN A 71 8.89 3.61 10.70
N SER A 72 9.81 4.39 11.24
CA SER A 72 11.05 3.90 11.88
C SER A 72 10.85 3.48 13.34
N GLN A 73 9.80 3.97 14.01
CA GLN A 73 9.47 3.57 15.38
C GLN A 73 9.07 2.08 15.43
N ASN A 74 9.74 1.33 16.31
CA ASN A 74 9.68 -0.13 16.45
C ASN A 74 10.24 -0.93 15.26
N CYS A 75 11.08 -0.31 14.43
CA CYS A 75 11.80 -0.96 13.35
C CYS A 75 13.31 -0.92 13.69
N THR A 76 13.96 -2.09 13.81
CA THR A 76 15.32 -2.23 14.39
C THR A 76 16.38 -2.82 13.44
N ASN A 77 16.05 -3.16 12.20
CA ASN A 77 16.98 -3.71 11.21
C ASN A 77 17.51 -2.63 10.24
N SER A 78 18.41 -2.99 9.33
CA SER A 78 18.98 -2.09 8.33
C SER A 78 17.93 -1.42 7.42
N CYS A 79 16.81 -2.09 7.15
CA CYS A 79 15.72 -1.57 6.33
C CYS A 79 14.91 -0.45 7.01
N CYS A 80 15.19 -0.17 8.28
CA CYS A 80 14.54 0.87 9.07
C CYS A 80 15.24 2.24 8.96
N SER A 81 16.47 2.26 8.44
CA SER A 81 17.29 3.46 8.23
C SER A 81 17.80 3.62 6.79
N ALA A 82 17.58 2.62 5.93
CA ALA A 82 17.96 2.68 4.51
C ALA A 82 17.18 3.77 3.75
N ASP A 83 17.80 4.37 2.74
CA ASP A 83 17.16 5.29 1.79
C ASP A 83 16.24 4.54 0.82
N LEU A 84 15.24 5.22 0.25
CA LEU A 84 14.31 4.71 -0.76
C LEU A 84 14.73 5.18 -2.16
N ASN A 85 15.26 4.26 -2.97
CA ASN A 85 15.80 4.57 -4.30
C ASN A 85 14.94 4.06 -5.46
N LYS A 86 14.13 3.01 -5.24
CA LYS A 86 13.28 2.41 -6.27
C LYS A 86 11.91 2.00 -5.71
N ILE A 87 10.87 2.12 -6.51
CA ILE A 87 9.53 1.59 -6.23
C ILE A 87 9.12 0.72 -7.42
N GLU A 88 8.58 -0.47 -7.17
CA GLU A 88 7.98 -1.31 -8.21
C GLU A 88 6.52 -1.60 -7.86
N PHE A 89 5.65 -1.50 -8.85
CA PHE A 89 4.25 -1.91 -8.77
C PHE A 89 4.11 -3.30 -9.43
N ASN A 90 3.36 -4.19 -8.80
CA ASN A 90 2.93 -5.44 -9.41
C ASN A 90 1.80 -5.15 -10.42
N VAL A 91 2.08 -5.30 -11.71
CA VAL A 91 1.17 -4.87 -12.79
C VAL A 91 0.81 -6.00 -13.75
N SER A 92 -0.25 -5.82 -14.52
CA SER A 92 -0.60 -6.76 -15.58
C SER A 92 0.39 -6.65 -16.73
N ASP A 93 0.83 -7.80 -17.21
CA ASP A 93 1.55 -7.98 -18.47
C ASP A 93 0.81 -7.39 -19.68
N SER A 94 -0.53 -7.35 -19.66
CA SER A 94 -1.36 -6.68 -20.68
C SER A 94 -1.13 -5.17 -20.82
N CYS A 95 -0.44 -4.55 -19.85
CA CYS A 95 0.01 -3.15 -19.96
C CYS A 95 1.29 -2.99 -20.78
N ILE A 96 2.06 -4.07 -20.98
CA ILE A 96 3.30 -4.08 -21.75
C ILE A 96 2.98 -4.36 -23.22
N ILE A 97 2.77 -3.28 -23.98
CA ILE A 97 2.32 -3.33 -25.37
C ILE A 97 3.22 -2.47 -26.28
N GLN A 98 3.11 -2.71 -27.59
CA GLN A 98 3.77 -1.89 -28.61
C GLN A 98 2.76 -1.17 -29.51
N PRO A 99 2.91 0.15 -29.75
CA PRO A 99 3.84 1.07 -29.08
C PRO A 99 3.50 1.22 -27.59
N ALA A 100 4.49 1.57 -26.76
CA ALA A 100 4.31 1.71 -25.32
C ALA A 100 3.23 2.77 -24.94
N PRO A 101 2.48 2.56 -23.83
CA PRO A 101 1.54 3.56 -23.29
C PRO A 101 2.28 4.74 -22.67
N GLU A 102 1.64 5.92 -22.60
CA GLU A 102 2.20 7.10 -21.94
C GLU A 102 1.99 6.98 -20.43
N VAL A 103 3.04 6.61 -19.69
CA VAL A 103 3.06 6.61 -18.23
C VAL A 103 4.09 7.62 -17.73
N LYS A 104 3.67 8.50 -16.81
CA LYS A 104 4.52 9.53 -16.19
C LYS A 104 4.43 9.43 -14.68
N ALA A 105 5.51 9.75 -13.96
CA ALA A 105 5.50 9.84 -12.51
C ALA A 105 6.01 11.19 -12.00
N THR A 106 5.46 11.62 -10.87
CA THR A 106 5.96 12.77 -10.11
C THR A 106 6.10 12.42 -8.63
N ILE A 107 7.10 13.00 -7.97
CA ILE A 107 7.22 13.04 -6.50
C ILE A 107 6.96 14.48 -6.07
N ASN A 108 5.97 14.72 -5.20
CA ASN A 108 5.59 16.06 -4.74
C ASN A 108 5.34 17.06 -5.89
N GLY A 109 4.73 16.57 -6.99
CA GLY A 109 4.46 17.35 -8.20
C GLY A 109 5.63 17.53 -9.18
N ILE A 110 6.86 17.17 -8.80
CA ILE A 110 8.06 17.25 -9.65
C ILE A 110 8.23 15.92 -10.41
N TYR A 111 8.45 15.96 -11.73
CA TYR A 111 8.68 14.76 -12.54
C TYR A 111 9.91 13.96 -12.06
N THR A 112 9.80 12.63 -12.07
CA THR A 112 10.94 11.75 -11.77
C THR A 112 12.05 11.91 -12.80
N ARG A 113 13.32 11.87 -12.36
CA ARG A 113 14.50 12.01 -13.24
C ARG A 113 14.53 10.95 -14.35
N VAL A 114 14.12 9.73 -14.02
CA VAL A 114 13.89 8.63 -14.96
C VAL A 114 12.39 8.40 -15.05
N GLY A 115 11.87 8.24 -16.27
CA GLY A 115 10.46 7.95 -16.50
C GLY A 115 10.07 6.56 -15.98
N PRO A 116 8.79 6.33 -15.66
CA PRO A 116 8.30 4.99 -15.32
C PRO A 116 8.54 4.01 -16.47
N ALA A 117 9.05 2.82 -16.17
CA ALA A 117 9.33 1.80 -17.16
C ALA A 117 8.59 0.50 -16.85
N PHE A 118 7.98 -0.11 -17.85
CA PHE A 118 7.48 -1.48 -17.74
C PHE A 118 8.62 -2.47 -17.97
N ALA A 119 8.60 -3.60 -17.26
CA ALA A 119 9.54 -4.70 -17.49
C ALA A 119 8.91 -6.05 -17.12
N TYR A 120 9.42 -7.10 -17.75
CA TYR A 120 9.27 -8.47 -17.29
C TYR A 120 10.41 -8.76 -16.29
N PRO A 121 10.14 -9.01 -15.00
CA PRO A 121 11.19 -9.37 -14.05
C PRO A 121 11.76 -10.74 -14.41
N VAL A 122 13.07 -10.82 -14.66
CA VAL A 122 13.81 -12.05 -15.02
C VAL A 122 13.58 -13.17 -14.00
N ASN A 123 13.48 -12.81 -12.73
CA ASN A 123 13.28 -13.72 -11.61
C ASN A 123 11.82 -14.09 -11.34
N GLY A 124 10.86 -13.42 -11.99
CA GLY A 124 9.44 -13.73 -11.87
C GLY A 124 9.04 -14.97 -12.66
N ARG A 125 7.80 -15.44 -12.50
CA ARG A 125 7.20 -16.46 -13.39
C ARG A 125 6.76 -15.82 -14.72
N ASN A 126 6.69 -16.60 -15.79
CA ASN A 126 6.11 -16.14 -17.07
C ASN A 126 4.73 -15.46 -16.87
N GLY A 127 4.55 -14.30 -17.50
CA GLY A 127 3.36 -13.44 -17.34
C GLY A 127 3.40 -12.53 -16.10
N SER A 128 4.51 -12.50 -15.37
CA SER A 128 4.74 -11.47 -14.34
C SER A 128 5.22 -10.18 -14.98
N ALA A 129 4.72 -9.04 -14.54
CA ALA A 129 5.15 -7.72 -15.01
C ALA A 129 5.28 -6.73 -13.85
N ILE A 130 6.22 -5.78 -14.00
CA ILE A 130 6.42 -4.68 -13.07
C ILE A 130 6.37 -3.32 -13.79
N LEU A 131 5.93 -2.29 -13.07
CA LEU A 131 6.18 -0.89 -13.42
C LEU A 131 7.19 -0.33 -12.41
N ARG A 132 8.41 -0.02 -12.86
CA ARG A 132 9.52 0.48 -12.04
C ARG A 132 9.63 2.01 -12.07
N LEU A 133 9.79 2.61 -10.90
CA LEU A 133 10.25 3.98 -10.67
C LEU A 133 11.65 3.90 -10.05
N THR A 134 12.66 4.54 -10.63
CA THR A 134 14.06 4.43 -10.19
C THR A 134 14.70 5.81 -9.98
N GLN A 135 15.88 5.83 -9.35
CA GLN A 135 16.64 7.05 -9.04
C GLN A 135 15.82 8.05 -8.21
N LEU A 136 15.05 7.55 -7.23
CA LEU A 136 14.17 8.38 -6.40
C LEU A 136 14.94 9.24 -5.41
N GLY A 137 16.06 8.73 -4.86
CA GLY A 137 16.92 9.47 -3.93
C GLY A 137 16.21 9.99 -2.68
N LEU A 138 15.16 9.30 -2.22
CA LEU A 138 14.40 9.68 -1.03
C LEU A 138 15.03 9.06 0.22
N ASN A 139 14.96 9.76 1.34
CA ASN A 139 15.39 9.28 2.65
C ASN A 139 14.22 9.34 3.63
N LEU A 140 14.41 8.91 4.89
CA LEU A 140 13.36 8.91 5.91
C LEU A 140 12.64 10.26 6.07
N THR A 141 13.34 11.39 5.85
CA THR A 141 12.78 12.73 5.96
C THR A 141 12.08 13.16 4.68
N THR A 142 12.70 12.97 3.51
CA THR A 142 12.13 13.42 2.22
C THR A 142 11.06 12.49 1.65
N ALA A 143 11.00 11.25 2.12
CA ALA A 143 9.92 10.30 1.83
C ALA A 143 8.69 10.48 2.73
N ALA A 144 8.84 11.11 3.91
CA ALA A 144 7.73 11.28 4.85
C ALA A 144 6.62 12.14 4.23
N ASP A 145 5.43 11.55 4.08
CA ASP A 145 4.26 12.16 3.44
C ASP A 145 4.45 12.60 1.98
N ALA A 146 5.50 12.11 1.31
CA ALA A 146 5.73 12.39 -0.10
C ALA A 146 4.63 11.80 -0.99
N GLU A 147 4.07 12.63 -1.88
CA GLU A 147 3.02 12.24 -2.82
C GLU A 147 3.64 11.73 -4.14
N VAL A 148 3.59 10.42 -4.33
CA VAL A 148 3.97 9.72 -5.57
C VAL A 148 2.75 9.67 -6.47
N CYS A 149 2.75 10.39 -7.59
CA CYS A 149 1.65 10.30 -8.56
C CYS A 149 2.08 9.58 -9.84
N LEU A 150 1.29 8.62 -10.28
CA LEU A 150 1.32 8.08 -11.64
C LEU A 150 0.28 8.81 -12.49
N THR A 151 0.62 9.17 -13.72
CA THR A 151 -0.35 9.57 -14.75
C THR A 151 -0.38 8.50 -15.81
N LEU A 152 -1.52 7.83 -15.95
CA LEU A 152 -1.74 6.69 -16.83
C LEU A 152 -2.54 7.13 -18.05
N LYS A 153 -2.03 6.82 -19.24
CA LYS A 153 -2.75 7.03 -20.50
C LYS A 153 -2.49 5.88 -21.46
N THR A 154 -3.45 5.65 -22.34
CA THR A 154 -3.26 4.80 -23.51
C THR A 154 -2.19 5.35 -24.44
N ASN A 155 -1.64 4.47 -25.27
CA ASN A 155 -0.80 4.86 -26.40
C ASN A 155 -1.62 5.56 -27.50
N ARG A 156 -0.95 6.03 -28.55
CA ARG A 156 -1.58 6.67 -29.74
C ARG A 156 -2.61 5.80 -30.49
N LEU A 157 -2.75 4.52 -30.16
CA LEU A 157 -3.71 3.57 -30.74
C LEU A 157 -4.87 3.24 -29.77
N GLY A 158 -4.99 3.97 -28.65
CA GLY A 158 -6.03 3.72 -27.65
C GLY A 158 -5.81 2.45 -26.82
N LYS A 159 -4.61 1.86 -26.85
CA LYS A 159 -4.27 0.63 -26.11
C LYS A 159 -3.43 0.92 -24.87
N GLY A 160 -3.48 0.02 -23.88
CA GLY A 160 -2.70 0.07 -22.65
C GLY A 160 -3.55 0.37 -21.41
N CYS A 161 -2.93 0.33 -20.24
CA CYS A 161 -3.62 0.48 -18.97
C CYS A 161 -3.74 1.96 -18.58
N ALA A 162 -4.96 2.49 -18.60
CA ALA A 162 -5.28 3.88 -18.26
C ALA A 162 -5.89 4.06 -16.85
N THR A 163 -6.18 2.95 -16.16
CA THR A 163 -6.72 2.97 -14.78
C THR A 163 -5.99 1.96 -13.88
N LEU A 164 -6.10 2.09 -12.56
CA LEU A 164 -5.48 1.14 -11.62
C LEU A 164 -6.11 -0.26 -11.70
N GLU A 165 -7.39 -0.36 -12.08
CA GLU A 165 -8.13 -1.62 -12.25
C GLU A 165 -7.69 -2.41 -13.50
N GLN A 166 -7.03 -1.73 -14.45
CA GLN A 166 -6.33 -2.31 -15.59
C GLN A 166 -4.85 -2.55 -15.27
N LEU A 167 -4.20 -1.56 -14.62
CA LEU A 167 -2.76 -1.58 -14.36
C LEU A 167 -2.37 -2.65 -13.34
N CYS A 168 -3.02 -2.69 -12.19
CA CYS A 168 -2.51 -3.40 -11.02
C CYS A 168 -3.01 -4.84 -10.91
N VAL A 169 -2.12 -5.76 -10.53
CA VAL A 169 -2.48 -7.12 -10.12
C VAL A 169 -2.87 -7.09 -8.64
N PRO A 170 -4.16 -7.31 -8.30
CA PRO A 170 -4.59 -7.27 -6.91
C PRO A 170 -4.07 -8.49 -6.15
N PRO A 171 -3.75 -8.35 -4.85
CA PRO A 171 -3.41 -9.49 -4.01
C PRO A 171 -4.63 -10.42 -3.84
N PRO A 172 -4.44 -11.70 -3.49
CA PRO A 172 -5.54 -12.66 -3.33
C PRO A 172 -6.64 -12.15 -2.39
N GLY A 173 -7.89 -12.18 -2.85
CA GLY A 173 -9.06 -11.70 -2.11
C GLY A 173 -9.34 -10.19 -2.17
N ALA A 174 -8.46 -9.38 -2.79
CA ALA A 174 -8.68 -7.96 -2.98
C ALA A 174 -9.42 -7.64 -4.31
N PRO A 175 -10.19 -6.54 -4.38
CA PRO A 175 -10.82 -6.10 -5.62
C PRO A 175 -9.79 -5.58 -6.65
N ARG A 176 -10.21 -5.47 -7.91
CA ARG A 176 -9.40 -4.80 -8.94
C ARG A 176 -9.14 -3.33 -8.54
N GLY A 177 -7.98 -2.80 -8.92
CA GLY A 177 -7.56 -1.44 -8.54
C GLY A 177 -6.80 -1.36 -7.22
N VAL A 178 -6.67 -2.47 -6.49
CA VAL A 178 -5.68 -2.61 -5.43
C VAL A 178 -4.32 -2.92 -6.04
N CYS A 179 -3.34 -2.06 -5.78
CA CYS A 179 -1.96 -2.21 -6.23
C CYS A 179 -1.12 -2.80 -5.11
N THR A 180 -0.36 -3.85 -5.43
CA THR A 180 0.73 -4.36 -4.59
C THR A 180 2.02 -3.65 -5.00
N VAL A 181 2.75 -3.08 -4.04
CA VAL A 181 3.90 -2.20 -4.29
C VAL A 181 5.06 -2.57 -3.37
N ALA A 182 6.26 -2.70 -3.93
CA ALA A 182 7.50 -2.93 -3.18
C ALA A 182 8.39 -1.68 -3.24
N LEU A 183 8.96 -1.31 -2.08
CA LEU A 183 9.76 -0.11 -1.90
C LEU A 183 11.20 -0.53 -1.57
N TYR A 184 12.15 -0.20 -2.45
CA TYR A 184 13.51 -0.74 -2.41
C TYR A 184 14.56 0.28 -2.01
N ASP A 185 15.54 -0.20 -1.27
CA ASP A 185 16.73 0.55 -0.92
C ASP A 185 17.80 0.55 -2.02
N THR A 186 18.86 1.32 -1.78
CA THR A 186 19.98 1.50 -2.71
C THR A 186 20.69 0.20 -3.06
N VAL A 187 20.79 -0.77 -2.13
CA VAL A 187 21.40 -2.10 -2.41
C VAL A 187 20.38 -3.20 -2.68
N CYS A 188 19.09 -2.86 -2.78
CA CYS A 188 17.96 -3.77 -3.05
C CYS A 188 17.85 -4.98 -2.10
N GLN A 189 18.36 -4.85 -0.87
CA GLN A 189 18.23 -5.84 0.20
C GLN A 189 16.89 -5.73 0.93
N CYS A 190 16.33 -4.52 0.97
CA CYS A 190 15.09 -4.16 1.63
C CYS A 190 14.01 -4.00 0.58
N CYS A 191 12.86 -4.62 0.77
CA CYS A 191 11.74 -4.53 -0.17
C CYS A 191 10.37 -4.62 0.52
N PRO A 192 10.09 -3.86 1.60
CA PRO A 192 8.79 -3.85 2.26
C PRO A 192 7.66 -3.71 1.23
N VAL A 193 6.76 -4.71 1.24
CA VAL A 193 5.59 -4.75 0.38
C VAL A 193 4.41 -4.08 1.09
N SER A 194 3.74 -3.18 0.40
CA SER A 194 2.50 -2.55 0.84
C SER A 194 1.40 -2.65 -0.22
N THR A 195 0.16 -2.49 0.20
CA THR A 195 -1.01 -2.45 -0.69
C THR A 195 -1.67 -1.08 -0.63
N SER A 196 -2.16 -0.61 -1.76
CA SER A 196 -2.90 0.66 -1.85
C SER A 196 -4.04 0.53 -2.84
N GLN A 197 -5.23 0.98 -2.47
CA GLN A 197 -6.43 0.90 -3.29
C GLN A 197 -6.88 2.29 -3.74
N ASN A 198 -7.40 2.39 -4.96
CA ASN A 198 -8.09 3.59 -5.39
C ASN A 198 -9.32 3.84 -4.53
N LEU A 199 -9.47 5.05 -3.96
CA LEU A 199 -10.81 5.55 -3.68
C LEU A 199 -11.37 6.11 -4.98
N VAL A 200 -12.20 5.31 -5.65
CA VAL A 200 -13.22 5.89 -6.54
C VAL A 200 -13.95 6.99 -5.76
N PRO A 201 -14.19 8.17 -6.37
CA PRO A 201 -15.06 9.16 -5.75
C PRO A 201 -16.38 8.47 -5.43
N TYR A 202 -16.76 8.49 -4.15
CA TYR A 202 -18.10 8.07 -3.73
C TYR A 202 -19.10 9.01 -4.44
N LEU A 203 -19.64 8.56 -5.58
CA LEU A 203 -21.07 8.77 -5.79
C LEU A 203 -21.73 8.02 -4.65
N GLU A 204 -22.47 8.74 -3.81
CA GLU A 204 -23.13 8.21 -2.63
C GLU A 204 -23.90 6.94 -3.03
N GLN A 205 -23.39 5.76 -2.62
CA GLN A 205 -24.19 4.56 -2.74
C GLN A 205 -25.45 4.80 -1.90
N PRO A 206 -26.67 4.65 -2.49
CA PRO A 206 -27.88 4.73 -1.70
C PRO A 206 -27.73 3.77 -0.51
N PRO A 207 -28.06 4.20 0.72
CA PRO A 207 -27.89 3.34 1.88
C PRO A 207 -28.64 2.03 1.63
N SER A 208 -27.94 0.91 1.72
CA SER A 208 -28.53 -0.42 1.54
C SER A 208 -29.80 -0.53 2.38
N PRO A 209 -30.92 -1.06 1.84
CA PRO A 209 -32.12 -1.26 2.63
C PRO A 209 -31.77 -2.02 3.91
N GLN A 210 -32.00 -1.40 5.07
CA GLN A 210 -31.77 -2.09 6.33
C GLN A 210 -32.65 -3.35 6.37
N PRO A 211 -32.13 -4.49 6.84
CA PRO A 211 -32.95 -5.67 7.08
C PRO A 211 -34.16 -5.28 7.95
N PRO A 212 -35.37 -5.80 7.69
CA PRO A 212 -36.52 -5.53 8.53
C PRO A 212 -36.17 -5.90 9.97
N SER A 213 -36.41 -4.95 10.89
CA SER A 213 -36.08 -5.16 12.31
C SER A 213 -36.84 -6.38 12.84
N PRO A 214 -36.20 -7.25 13.65
CA PRO A 214 -36.89 -8.40 14.24
C PRO A 214 -38.09 -7.93 15.08
N PRO A 215 -39.19 -8.68 15.12
CA PRO A 215 -40.35 -8.32 15.90
C PRO A 215 -39.98 -8.14 17.38
N LEU A 216 -40.45 -7.05 17.97
CA LEU A 216 -40.26 -6.77 19.40
C LEU A 216 -40.79 -7.93 20.25
N PRO A 217 -40.07 -8.35 21.30
CA PRO A 217 -40.59 -9.34 22.24
C PRO A 217 -41.85 -8.79 22.93
N PRO A 218 -42.83 -9.65 23.28
CA PRO A 218 -44.04 -9.23 23.96
C PRO A 218 -43.70 -8.56 25.30
N SER A 219 -44.35 -7.43 25.60
CA SER A 219 -44.14 -6.72 26.86
C SER A 219 -44.45 -7.61 28.06
N PRO A 220 -43.63 -7.58 29.13
CA PRO A 220 -43.91 -8.34 30.34
C PRO A 220 -45.21 -7.84 30.99
N SER A 221 -46.02 -8.77 31.51
CA SER A 221 -47.25 -8.45 32.23
C SER A 221 -46.97 -7.52 33.42
N PRO A 222 -47.86 -6.55 33.71
CA PRO A 222 -47.68 -5.65 34.84
C PRO A 222 -47.69 -6.44 36.17
N PRO A 223 -46.89 -6.01 37.17
CA PRO A 223 -46.87 -6.65 38.47
C PRO A 223 -48.23 -6.50 39.19
N PRO A 224 -48.61 -7.46 40.05
CA PRO A 224 -49.85 -7.38 40.81
C PRO A 224 -49.85 -6.17 41.77
N PRO A 225 -51.02 -5.56 42.04
CA PRO A 225 -51.11 -4.40 42.92
C PRO A 225 -50.70 -4.73 44.36
N PRO A 226 -50.13 -3.77 45.11
CA PRO A 226 -49.72 -3.98 46.49
C PRO A 226 -50.93 -4.22 47.42
N PRO A 227 -50.76 -4.99 48.51
CA PRO A 227 -51.83 -5.23 49.47
C PRO A 227 -52.23 -3.92 50.20
N PRO A 228 -53.50 -3.80 50.63
CA PRO A 228 -53.99 -2.61 51.32
C PRO A 228 -53.29 -2.40 52.67
N SER A 229 -53.03 -1.12 53.00
CA SER A 229 -52.35 -0.75 54.25
C SER A 229 -53.19 -1.06 55.50
N PRO A 230 -52.57 -1.45 56.62
CA PRO A 230 -53.29 -1.69 57.87
C PRO A 230 -53.88 -0.38 58.44
N PRO A 231 -55.02 -0.45 59.15
CA PRO A 231 -55.66 0.72 59.73
C PRO A 231 -54.80 1.35 60.84
N PRO A 232 -54.86 2.67 61.04
CA PRO A 232 -54.04 3.38 62.01
C PRO A 232 -54.36 2.97 63.46
N PRO A 233 -53.36 2.95 64.37
CA PRO A 233 -53.58 2.67 65.79
C PRO A 233 -54.45 3.77 66.43
N ARG A 234 -55.28 3.38 67.39
CA ARG A 234 -56.17 4.31 68.11
C ARG A 234 -55.34 5.22 69.04
N PRO A 235 -55.73 6.50 69.20
CA PRO A 235 -55.05 7.40 70.13
C PRO A 235 -55.20 6.91 71.58
N PRO A 236 -54.20 7.16 72.44
CA PRO A 236 -54.27 6.80 73.85
C PRO A 236 -55.35 7.61 74.60
N PRO A 237 -55.96 7.05 75.65
CA PRO A 237 -56.94 7.77 76.46
C PRO A 237 -56.30 8.94 77.23
N PRO A 238 -57.05 10.03 77.50
CA PRO A 238 -56.54 11.17 78.24
C PRO A 238 -56.24 10.82 79.71
N PRO A 239 -55.25 11.48 80.34
CA PRO A 239 -54.91 11.25 81.74
C PRO A 239 -56.04 11.70 82.68
N PRO A 240 -56.20 11.06 83.85
CA PRO A 240 -57.21 11.45 84.83
C PRO A 240 -56.90 12.80 85.49
N PRO A 241 -57.94 13.57 85.91
CA PRO A 241 -57.77 14.85 86.60
C PRO A 241 -57.27 14.69 88.05
N PRO A 242 -56.69 15.76 88.63
CA PRO A 242 -56.13 15.78 90.00
C PRO A 242 -57.18 15.82 91.11
#